data_AF-A0A7W5PC99-F1
#
_entry.id   AF-A0A7W5PC99-F1
#
_cell.length_a   1.000
_cell.length_b   1.000
_cell.length_c   1.000
_cell.angle_alpha   90.00
_cell.angle_beta   90.00
_cell.angle_gamma   90.00
#
_symmetry.space_group_name_H-M   'P 1'
#
loop_
_entity.id
_entity.type
_entity.pdbx_description
1 polymer ?
#
loop_
_entity_poly.entity_id
_entity_poly.type
_entity_poly.pdbx_seq_one_letter_code
_entity_poly.pdbx_strand_id
1 'polypeptide(L)'
;MRVVSVVSTKGGVGKTTVTANLGGLLADAGLKVLFIDLDSQPTLSSYYPLRTEATGGTYELIALSDTAPAHVISHTAHPNLDVVISNDHAGQLPQLLLNAPDGRFRLAQLLSRLSGYDLILIDTQGARSITLEMAVLASDHALSPITPELLSAREFVRGTVGLLRDLEALSQFTHLSVPPVSVLVNRLDETADARGIHQTLAEMFAAGEQGVSVMQSTIRAGVAFRQAASAGLPVHQFEPRRPAGRKSPAAADQVKAMACELNPEWQPLIDAMVCTTAMQGGCHDECH
;
A
#
# COMPACT_ATOMS: atom_id res chain seq x y z
N MET A 1 6.06 7.86 13.14
CA MET A 1 5.48 6.61 12.63
C MET A 1 4.10 6.92 12.09
N ARG A 2 3.86 6.65 10.80
CA ARG A 2 2.55 6.72 10.14
C ARG A 2 2.16 5.33 9.66
N VAL A 3 0.89 4.98 9.72
CA VAL A 3 0.37 3.66 9.29
C VAL A 3 -0.58 3.86 8.13
N VAL A 4 -0.29 3.21 7.00
CA VAL A 4 -1.12 3.26 5.81
C VAL A 4 -1.51 1.84 5.41
N SER A 5 -2.81 1.57 5.30
CA SER A 5 -3.30 0.31 4.75
C SER A 5 -3.66 0.47 3.28
N VAL A 6 -3.31 -0.52 2.45
CA VAL A 6 -3.75 -0.59 1.07
C VAL A 6 -4.89 -1.60 0.99
N VAL A 7 -6.11 -1.10 0.79
CA VAL A 7 -7.35 -1.84 1.06
C VAL A 7 -8.22 -2.00 -0.18
N SER A 8 -8.95 -3.11 -0.27
CA SER A 8 -10.03 -3.30 -1.25
C SER A 8 -10.81 -4.57 -0.91
N THR A 9 -12.12 -4.55 -1.11
CA THR A 9 -12.94 -5.77 -1.05
C THR A 9 -12.90 -6.59 -2.34
N LYS A 10 -12.11 -6.17 -3.34
CA LYS A 10 -11.94 -6.85 -4.63
C LYS A 10 -10.50 -7.36 -4.81
N GLY A 11 -10.39 -8.57 -5.35
CA GLY A 11 -9.13 -9.15 -5.80
C GLY A 11 -8.60 -8.50 -7.08
N GLY A 12 -7.28 -8.52 -7.29
CA GLY A 12 -6.68 -8.16 -8.57
C GLY A 12 -6.66 -6.66 -8.95
N VAL A 13 -7.09 -5.75 -8.05
CA VAL A 13 -7.06 -4.29 -8.29
C VAL A 13 -5.66 -3.66 -8.18
N GLY A 14 -4.65 -4.45 -7.80
CA GLY A 14 -3.25 -4.03 -7.72
C GLY A 14 -2.78 -3.49 -6.35
N LYS A 15 -3.43 -3.89 -5.24
CA LYS A 15 -3.02 -3.54 -3.86
C LYS A 15 -1.53 -3.79 -3.62
N THR A 16 -1.10 -5.04 -3.67
CA THR A 16 0.30 -5.42 -3.47
C THR A 16 1.28 -4.67 -4.36
N THR A 17 0.94 -4.45 -5.63
CA THR A 17 1.79 -3.67 -6.55
C THR A 17 1.92 -2.23 -6.06
N VAL A 18 0.83 -1.59 -5.67
CA VAL A 18 0.85 -0.23 -5.13
C VAL A 18 1.62 -0.19 -3.80
N THR A 19 1.36 -1.12 -2.89
CA THR A 19 2.04 -1.22 -1.59
C THR A 19 3.54 -1.36 -1.75
N ALA A 20 3.99 -2.32 -2.55
CA ALA A 20 5.40 -2.60 -2.76
C ALA A 20 6.14 -1.39 -3.37
N ASN A 21 5.52 -0.72 -4.35
CA ASN A 21 6.14 0.41 -5.04
C ASN A 21 6.15 1.68 -4.21
N LEU A 22 5.09 1.95 -3.44
CA LEU A 22 5.06 3.05 -2.49
C LEU A 22 6.13 2.87 -1.41
N GLY A 23 6.24 1.67 -0.83
CA GLY A 23 7.23 1.39 0.20
C GLY A 23 8.67 1.46 -0.31
N GLY A 24 8.94 0.89 -1.48
CA GLY A 24 10.28 0.97 -2.09
C GLY A 24 10.70 2.41 -2.43
N LEU A 25 9.78 3.22 -2.97
CA LEU A 25 10.04 4.65 -3.23
C LEU A 25 10.39 5.40 -1.94
N LEU A 26 9.60 5.20 -0.88
CA LEU A 26 9.79 5.92 0.37
C LEU A 26 11.01 5.43 1.16
N ALA A 27 11.36 4.15 1.03
CA ALA A 27 12.60 3.60 1.56
C ALA A 27 13.84 4.23 0.90
N ASP A 28 13.82 4.40 -0.43
CA ASP A 28 14.86 5.11 -1.16
C ASP A 28 14.89 6.62 -0.86
N ALA A 29 13.73 7.20 -0.55
CA ALA A 29 13.62 8.58 -0.06
C ALA A 29 14.12 8.76 1.39
N GLY A 30 14.57 7.68 2.04
CA GLY A 30 15.22 7.70 3.35
C GLY A 30 14.33 7.35 4.54
N LEU A 31 13.06 7.00 4.33
CA LEU A 31 12.18 6.53 5.41
C LEU A 31 12.49 5.08 5.78
N LYS A 32 12.44 4.76 7.08
CA LYS A 32 12.40 3.36 7.52
C LYS A 32 11.00 2.81 7.36
N VAL A 33 10.81 1.89 6.43
CA VAL A 33 9.51 1.33 6.06
C VAL A 33 9.41 -0.12 6.53
N LEU A 34 8.28 -0.45 7.17
CA LEU A 34 7.90 -1.83 7.49
C LEU A 34 6.66 -2.21 6.69
N PHE A 35 6.74 -3.29 5.91
CA PHE A 35 5.57 -3.95 5.36
C PHE A 35 4.94 -4.91 6.36
N ILE A 36 3.61 -5.02 6.32
CA ILE A 36 2.87 -6.11 6.96
C ILE A 36 1.98 -6.75 5.90
N ASP A 37 2.26 -8.01 5.56
CA ASP A 37 1.47 -8.77 4.60
C ASP A 37 0.35 -9.53 5.34
N LEU A 38 -0.89 -9.10 5.13
CA LEU A 38 -2.10 -9.72 5.69
C LEU A 38 -2.89 -10.51 4.63
N ASP A 39 -2.31 -10.79 3.46
CA ASP A 39 -2.91 -11.68 2.48
C ASP A 39 -2.41 -13.11 2.72
N SER A 40 -3.32 -14.09 2.82
CA SER A 40 -2.94 -15.51 2.95
C SER A 40 -2.19 -16.02 1.70
N GLN A 41 -2.27 -15.29 0.59
CA GLN A 41 -1.39 -15.42 -0.56
C GLN A 41 -0.25 -14.39 -0.46
N PRO A 42 0.96 -14.80 0.00
CA PRO A 42 2.03 -13.91 0.48
C PRO A 42 2.80 -13.20 -0.65
N THR A 43 2.06 -12.47 -1.50
CA THR A 43 2.59 -11.82 -2.70
C THR A 43 3.51 -10.65 -2.34
N LEU A 44 3.18 -9.87 -1.30
CA LEU A 44 4.04 -8.78 -0.84
C LEU A 44 5.30 -9.33 -0.18
N SER A 45 5.15 -10.39 0.63
CA SER A 45 6.25 -11.08 1.31
C SER A 45 7.33 -11.57 0.35
N SER A 46 6.95 -11.88 -0.90
CA SER A 46 7.85 -12.37 -1.94
C SER A 46 8.27 -11.29 -2.95
N TYR A 47 7.84 -10.03 -2.77
CA TYR A 47 8.08 -8.97 -3.76
C TYR A 47 9.54 -8.55 -3.80
N TYR A 48 10.15 -8.35 -2.63
CA TYR A 48 11.57 -8.02 -2.50
C TYR A 48 12.34 -9.23 -1.98
N PRO A 49 13.55 -9.52 -2.49
CA PRO A 49 14.39 -10.60 -1.96
C PRO A 49 14.67 -10.38 -0.47
N LEU A 50 14.64 -11.44 0.32
CA LEU A 50 15.01 -11.36 1.75
C LEU A 50 16.51 -11.55 1.93
N ARG A 51 17.12 -10.69 2.75
CA ARG A 51 18.47 -10.90 3.26
C ARG A 51 18.44 -11.84 4.47
N THR A 52 17.40 -11.71 5.30
CA THR A 52 17.21 -12.55 6.47
C THR A 52 15.72 -12.73 6.70
N GLU A 53 15.29 -13.98 6.81
CA GLU A 53 13.91 -14.34 7.13
C GLU A 53 13.80 -14.62 8.62
N ALA A 54 12.80 -14.03 9.28
CA ALA A 54 12.49 -14.28 10.68
C ALA A 54 11.76 -15.63 10.83
N THR A 55 11.76 -16.21 12.02
CA THR A 55 11.14 -17.54 12.22
C THR A 55 9.61 -17.48 12.32
N GLY A 56 9.04 -16.28 12.50
CA GLY A 56 7.61 -16.03 12.53
C GLY A 56 7.22 -14.92 11.55
N GLY A 57 5.92 -14.63 11.52
CA GLY A 57 5.33 -13.63 10.65
C GLY A 57 4.02 -13.10 11.19
N THR A 58 3.09 -12.81 10.29
CA THR A 58 1.78 -12.24 10.61
C THR A 58 0.98 -13.11 11.59
N TYR A 59 1.11 -14.44 11.52
CA TYR A 59 0.43 -15.34 12.46
C TYR A 59 0.92 -15.12 13.89
N GLU A 60 2.23 -15.18 14.15
CA GLU A 60 2.81 -14.96 15.48
C GLU A 60 2.51 -13.55 15.99
N LEU A 61 2.63 -12.55 15.11
CA LEU A 61 2.31 -11.16 15.44
C LEU A 61 0.87 -11.03 15.95
N ILE A 62 -0.11 -11.58 15.22
CA ILE A 62 -1.52 -11.34 15.51
C ILE A 62 -2.10 -12.40 16.47
N ALA A 63 -1.92 -13.68 16.20
CA ALA A 63 -2.48 -14.75 17.01
C ALA A 63 -1.83 -14.82 18.40
N LEU A 64 -0.50 -14.69 18.44
CA LEU A 64 0.29 -14.85 19.67
C LEU A 64 0.70 -13.52 20.31
N SER A 65 0.40 -12.39 19.67
CA SER A 65 0.81 -11.05 20.12
C SER A 65 2.33 -10.89 20.26
N ASP A 66 3.10 -11.66 19.48
CA ASP A 66 4.55 -11.58 19.51
C ASP A 66 5.03 -10.34 18.76
N THR A 67 5.77 -9.49 19.46
CA THR A 67 6.28 -8.22 18.92
C THR A 67 7.79 -8.14 19.00
N ALA A 68 8.47 -9.26 19.28
CA ALA A 68 9.92 -9.34 19.27
C ALA A 68 10.44 -9.20 17.83
N PRO A 69 11.19 -8.13 17.49
CA PRO A 69 11.63 -7.88 16.12
C PRO A 69 12.40 -9.06 15.51
N ALA A 70 13.28 -9.69 16.29
CA ALA A 70 14.07 -10.84 15.86
C ALA A 70 13.23 -12.09 15.51
N HIS A 71 11.97 -12.15 15.95
CA HIS A 71 11.07 -13.26 15.67
C HIS A 71 10.13 -12.96 14.50
N VAL A 72 9.58 -11.75 14.41
CA VAL A 72 8.47 -11.44 13.47
C VAL A 72 8.85 -10.56 12.29
N ILE A 73 10.04 -9.94 12.29
CA ILE A 73 10.46 -8.99 11.24
C ILE A 73 11.58 -9.61 10.39
N SER A 74 11.26 -9.86 9.13
CA SER A 74 12.22 -10.23 8.10
C SER A 74 12.85 -8.98 7.47
N HIS A 75 14.15 -9.07 7.18
CA HIS A 75 14.91 -7.99 6.54
C HIS A 75 15.01 -8.23 5.03
N THR A 76 14.54 -7.26 4.24
CA THR A 76 14.71 -7.35 2.78
C THR A 76 16.14 -7.01 2.37
N ALA A 77 16.51 -7.36 1.14
CA ALA A 77 17.74 -6.92 0.51
C ALA A 77 17.69 -5.43 0.10
N HIS A 78 16.50 -4.82 0.12
CA HIS A 78 16.32 -3.40 -0.17
C HIS A 78 16.59 -2.57 1.09
N PRO A 79 17.48 -1.56 1.04
CA PRO A 79 17.78 -0.71 2.19
C PRO A 79 16.52 -0.03 2.74
N ASN A 80 16.51 0.18 4.06
CA ASN A 80 15.43 0.81 4.83
C ASN A 80 14.05 0.14 4.71
N LEU A 81 13.99 -1.09 4.21
CA LEU A 81 12.73 -1.80 3.95
C LEU A 81 12.74 -3.18 4.59
N ASP A 82 11.82 -3.39 5.51
CA ASP A 82 11.61 -4.65 6.21
C ASP A 82 10.18 -5.16 5.99
N VAL A 83 9.91 -6.41 6.35
CA VAL A 83 8.58 -7.03 6.18
C VAL A 83 8.25 -8.02 7.29
N VAL A 84 7.04 -7.91 7.83
CA VAL A 84 6.35 -9.01 8.52
C VAL A 84 5.68 -9.85 7.44
N ILE A 85 6.23 -11.05 7.20
CA ILE A 85 5.78 -11.94 6.14
C ILE A 85 4.43 -12.58 6.51
N SER A 86 3.61 -12.87 5.50
CA SER A 86 2.40 -13.65 5.69
C SER A 86 2.74 -15.15 5.72
N ASN A 87 2.42 -15.80 6.83
CA ASN A 87 2.57 -17.24 7.03
C ASN A 87 1.25 -17.93 7.44
N ASP A 88 0.11 -17.23 7.37
CA ASP A 88 -1.22 -17.80 7.66
C ASP A 88 -1.78 -18.57 6.44
N HIS A 89 -1.05 -19.57 5.95
CA HIS A 89 -1.44 -20.35 4.78
C HIS A 89 -2.77 -21.09 4.95
N ALA A 90 -3.12 -21.43 6.20
CA ALA A 90 -4.36 -22.09 6.54
C ALA A 90 -5.55 -21.13 6.72
N GLY A 91 -5.34 -19.81 6.65
CA GLY A 91 -6.39 -18.80 6.79
C GLY A 91 -7.09 -18.86 8.15
N GLN A 92 -6.33 -19.08 9.22
CA GLN A 92 -6.85 -19.24 10.58
C GLN A 92 -7.13 -17.90 11.27
N LEU A 93 -6.41 -16.85 10.90
CA LEU A 93 -6.52 -15.55 11.55
C LEU A 93 -7.94 -14.99 11.54
N PRO A 94 -8.72 -15.04 10.45
CA PRO A 94 -10.09 -14.53 10.46
C PRO A 94 -10.97 -15.19 11.52
N GLN A 95 -10.89 -16.53 11.66
CA GLN A 95 -11.68 -17.25 12.66
C GLN A 95 -11.21 -16.91 14.08
N LEU A 96 -9.89 -16.82 14.30
CA LEU A 96 -9.35 -16.43 15.61
C LEU A 96 -9.81 -15.02 16.01
N LEU A 97 -9.70 -14.06 15.09
CA LEU A 97 -10.07 -12.67 15.32
C LEU A 97 -11.58 -12.51 15.57
N LEU A 98 -12.44 -13.28 14.89
CA LEU A 98 -13.90 -13.23 15.12
C LEU A 98 -14.30 -13.71 16.52
N ASN A 99 -13.52 -14.62 17.10
CA ASN A 99 -13.77 -15.15 18.44
C ASN A 99 -13.02 -14.38 19.55
N ALA A 100 -12.20 -13.40 19.17
CA ALA A 100 -11.46 -12.55 20.10
C ALA A 100 -12.21 -11.23 20.34
N PRO A 101 -12.51 -10.85 21.60
CA PRO A 101 -13.18 -9.58 21.90
C PRO A 101 -12.46 -8.35 21.34
N ASP A 102 -11.13 -8.43 21.26
CA ASP A 102 -10.24 -7.38 20.76
C ASP A 102 -9.88 -7.53 19.28
N GLY A 103 -10.41 -8.54 18.56
CA GLY A 103 -9.92 -8.93 17.23
C GLY A 103 -9.84 -7.78 16.22
N ARG A 104 -10.84 -6.89 16.21
CA ARG A 104 -10.86 -5.70 15.32
C ARG A 104 -9.84 -4.62 15.71
N PHE A 105 -9.39 -4.59 16.95
CA PHE A 105 -8.51 -3.56 17.50
C PHE A 105 -7.09 -4.05 17.73
N ARG A 106 -6.87 -5.37 17.56
CA ARG A 106 -5.65 -6.06 17.93
C ARG A 106 -4.42 -5.48 17.25
N LEU A 107 -4.46 -5.28 15.92
CA LEU A 107 -3.31 -4.75 15.20
C LEU A 107 -2.95 -3.34 15.70
N ALA A 108 -3.93 -2.46 15.90
CA ALA A 108 -3.69 -1.10 16.40
C ALA A 108 -2.91 -1.10 17.72
N GLN A 109 -3.22 -2.03 18.63
CA GLN A 109 -2.50 -2.19 19.89
C GLN A 109 -1.06 -2.70 19.68
N LEU A 110 -0.88 -3.67 18.78
CA LEU A 110 0.42 -4.29 18.49
C LEU A 110 1.39 -3.34 17.77
N LEU A 111 0.91 -2.52 16.84
CA LEU A 111 1.75 -1.59 16.07
C LEU A 111 2.53 -0.61 16.96
N SER A 112 1.96 -0.20 18.10
CA SER A 112 2.64 0.67 19.07
C SER A 112 3.94 0.06 19.64
N ARG A 113 4.09 -1.27 19.57
CA ARG A 113 5.26 -2.03 20.04
C ARG A 113 6.31 -2.24 18.95
N LEU A 114 5.96 -2.02 17.69
CA LEU A 114 6.86 -2.11 16.54
C LEU A 114 7.58 -0.76 16.32
N SER A 115 8.56 -0.47 17.19
CA SER A 115 9.31 0.79 17.15
C SER A 115 10.38 0.80 16.05
N GLY A 116 10.84 2.00 15.66
CA GLY A 116 11.99 2.17 14.76
C GLY A 116 11.64 2.38 13.28
N TYR A 117 10.35 2.45 12.94
CA TYR A 117 9.87 2.72 11.59
C TYR A 117 9.17 4.08 11.50
N ASP A 118 9.41 4.76 10.39
CA ASP A 118 8.75 6.02 10.06
C ASP A 118 7.39 5.76 9.42
N LEU A 119 7.27 4.66 8.68
CA LEU A 119 6.08 4.25 7.95
C LEU A 119 5.84 2.74 8.07
N ILE A 120 4.59 2.36 8.37
CA ILE A 120 4.10 0.98 8.25
C ILE A 120 3.10 0.93 7.10
N LEU A 121 3.31 0.01 6.17
CA LEU A 121 2.45 -0.23 5.01
C LEU A 121 1.82 -1.62 5.13
N ILE A 122 0.49 -1.67 5.22
CA ILE A 122 -0.27 -2.91 5.41
C ILE A 122 -0.92 -3.31 4.08
N ASP A 123 -0.56 -4.48 3.54
CA ASP A 123 -1.22 -5.07 2.37
C ASP A 123 -2.27 -6.06 2.82
N THR A 124 -3.48 -5.95 2.29
CA THR A 124 -4.60 -6.78 2.71
C THR A 124 -5.06 -7.71 1.60
N GLN A 125 -5.74 -8.80 1.98
CA GLN A 125 -6.46 -9.62 1.02
C GLN A 125 -7.56 -8.83 0.29
N GLY A 126 -7.84 -9.20 -0.96
CA GLY A 126 -8.92 -8.64 -1.78
C GLY A 126 -10.32 -9.17 -1.45
N ALA A 127 -10.71 -9.13 -0.18
CA ALA A 127 -12.00 -9.62 0.29
C ALA A 127 -12.43 -8.84 1.53
N ARG A 128 -13.74 -8.73 1.75
CA ARG A 128 -14.26 -8.22 3.01
C ARG A 128 -14.04 -9.27 4.12
N SER A 129 -13.29 -8.93 5.16
CA SER A 129 -12.97 -9.81 6.27
C SER A 129 -12.69 -9.02 7.55
N ILE A 130 -12.67 -9.69 8.71
CA ILE A 130 -12.24 -9.06 9.96
C ILE A 130 -10.78 -8.62 9.92
N THR A 131 -9.93 -9.30 9.14
CA THR A 131 -8.53 -8.90 8.93
C THR A 131 -8.47 -7.55 8.22
N LEU A 132 -9.33 -7.32 7.23
CA LEU A 132 -9.47 -6.02 6.57
C LEU A 132 -9.98 -4.94 7.54
N GLU A 133 -11.01 -5.26 8.33
CA GLU A 133 -11.55 -4.36 9.36
C GLU A 133 -10.48 -3.93 10.38
N MET A 134 -9.67 -4.89 10.85
CA MET A 134 -8.56 -4.67 11.76
C MET A 134 -7.45 -3.82 11.15
N ALA A 135 -7.11 -4.05 9.88
CA ALA A 135 -6.13 -3.24 9.16
C ALA A 135 -6.56 -1.77 9.01
N VAL A 136 -7.83 -1.56 8.67
CA VAL A 136 -8.41 -0.20 8.55
C VAL A 136 -8.38 0.52 9.89
N LEU A 137 -8.83 -0.11 10.97
CA LEU A 137 -8.85 0.50 12.31
C LEU A 137 -7.46 0.77 12.90
N ALA A 138 -6.42 0.08 12.39
CA ALA A 138 -5.04 0.29 12.80
C ALA A 138 -4.33 1.39 12.00
N SER A 139 -4.95 1.93 10.95
CA SER A 139 -4.32 2.86 10.01
C SER A 139 -4.63 4.32 10.30
N ASP A 140 -3.67 5.19 10.01
CA ASP A 140 -3.87 6.65 9.96
C ASP A 140 -4.52 7.08 8.63
N HIS A 141 -4.28 6.33 7.55
CA HIS A 141 -4.83 6.57 6.21
C HIS A 141 -5.07 5.23 5.49
N ALA A 142 -6.13 5.13 4.69
CA ALA A 142 -6.36 3.98 3.82
C ALA A 142 -6.25 4.36 2.33
N LEU A 143 -5.46 3.63 1.56
CA LEU A 143 -5.33 3.78 0.12
C LEU A 143 -6.10 2.65 -0.57
N SER A 144 -7.09 2.99 -1.39
CA SER A 144 -7.91 2.00 -2.10
C SER A 144 -7.73 2.07 -3.60
N PRO A 145 -6.92 1.19 -4.22
CA PRO A 145 -6.85 1.09 -5.67
C PRO A 145 -8.13 0.49 -6.25
N ILE A 146 -8.62 1.07 -7.35
CA ILE A 146 -9.75 0.56 -8.15
C ILE A 146 -9.38 0.52 -9.64
N THR A 147 -9.98 -0.41 -10.40
CA THR A 147 -9.84 -0.43 -11.87
C THR A 147 -10.77 0.60 -12.51
N PRO A 148 -10.45 1.14 -13.71
CA PRO A 148 -11.24 2.14 -14.40
C PRO A 148 -12.48 1.52 -15.06
N GLU A 149 -13.36 0.94 -14.25
CA GLU A 149 -14.58 0.29 -14.70
C GLU A 149 -15.72 0.77 -13.80
N LEU A 150 -16.86 1.17 -14.39
CA LEU A 150 -18.02 1.61 -13.59
C LEU A 150 -18.52 0.53 -12.62
N LEU A 151 -18.38 -0.75 -12.98
CA LEU A 151 -18.69 -1.86 -12.09
C LEU A 151 -17.78 -1.85 -10.85
N SER A 152 -16.48 -1.62 -11.03
CA SER A 152 -15.51 -1.51 -9.91
C SER A 152 -15.84 -0.36 -8.96
N ALA A 153 -16.36 0.76 -9.48
CA ALA A 153 -16.86 1.86 -8.65
C ALA A 153 -18.01 1.42 -7.73
N ARG A 154 -19.01 0.74 -8.31
CA ARG A 154 -20.19 0.26 -7.58
C ARG A 154 -19.80 -0.82 -6.56
N GLU A 155 -18.85 -1.69 -6.91
CA GLU A 155 -18.30 -2.69 -6.00
C GLU A 155 -17.53 -2.05 -4.84
N PHE A 156 -16.76 -1.00 -5.10
CA PHE A 156 -16.08 -0.22 -4.05
C PHE A 156 -17.09 0.42 -3.08
N VAL A 157 -18.16 1.04 -3.60
CA VAL A 157 -19.23 1.62 -2.75
C VAL A 157 -19.90 0.53 -1.90
N ARG A 158 -20.32 -0.57 -2.50
CA ARG A 158 -21.01 -1.64 -1.76
C ARG A 158 -20.09 -2.35 -0.76
N GLY A 159 -18.84 -2.56 -1.14
CA GLY A 159 -17.86 -3.34 -0.39
C GLY A 159 -17.08 -2.50 0.61
N THR A 160 -16.14 -1.70 0.10
CA THR A 160 -15.22 -0.90 0.93
C THR A 160 -15.96 0.16 1.72
N VAL A 161 -16.77 1.01 1.08
CA VAL A 161 -17.49 2.08 1.79
C VAL A 161 -18.51 1.51 2.77
N GLY A 162 -19.21 0.43 2.40
CA GLY A 162 -20.09 -0.30 3.32
C GLY A 162 -19.35 -0.78 4.57
N LEU A 163 -18.15 -1.33 4.42
CA LEU A 163 -17.31 -1.72 5.57
C LEU A 163 -16.92 -0.51 6.43
N LEU A 164 -16.54 0.63 5.83
CA LEU A 164 -16.18 1.83 6.59
C LEU A 164 -17.33 2.32 7.46
N ARG A 165 -18.56 2.34 6.93
CA ARG A 165 -19.78 2.70 7.68
C ARG A 165 -20.05 1.75 8.84
N ASP A 166 -19.84 0.45 8.63
CA ASP A 166 -19.98 -0.55 9.70
C ASP A 166 -18.94 -0.32 10.82
N LEU A 167 -17.74 0.12 10.46
CA LEU A 167 -16.68 0.46 11.42
C LEU A 167 -16.90 1.80 12.14
N GLU A 168 -17.51 2.79 11.48
CA GLU A 168 -17.86 4.07 12.11
C GLU A 168 -18.76 3.85 13.33
N ALA A 169 -19.73 2.93 13.25
CA ALA A 169 -20.57 2.57 14.39
C ALA A 169 -19.77 2.00 15.57
N LEU A 170 -18.70 1.23 15.30
CA LEU A 170 -17.82 0.67 16.33
C LEU A 170 -16.87 1.71 16.92
N SER A 171 -16.42 2.66 16.08
CA SER A 171 -15.49 3.73 16.49
C SER A 171 -16.02 4.57 17.66
N GLN A 172 -17.35 4.73 17.77
CA GLN A 172 -18.02 5.46 18.86
C GLN A 172 -17.74 4.88 20.26
N PHE A 173 -17.34 3.62 20.35
CA PHE A 173 -17.07 2.91 21.61
C PHE A 173 -15.57 2.77 21.89
N THR A 174 -14.70 3.37 21.06
CA THR A 174 -13.25 3.25 21.17
C THR A 174 -12.57 4.61 20.95
N HIS A 175 -11.25 4.65 21.18
CA HIS A 175 -10.44 5.82 20.81
C HIS A 175 -9.99 5.80 19.35
N LEU A 176 -10.28 4.71 18.63
CA LEU A 176 -9.90 4.53 17.23
C LEU A 176 -10.98 5.13 16.33
N SER A 177 -10.55 5.78 15.26
CA SER A 177 -11.41 6.34 14.23
C SER A 177 -11.22 5.62 12.92
N VAL A 178 -12.25 5.61 12.07
CA VAL A 178 -12.09 5.20 10.68
C VAL A 178 -11.19 6.23 9.98
N PRO A 179 -10.10 5.81 9.30
CA PRO A 179 -9.18 6.74 8.67
C PRO A 179 -9.76 7.36 7.39
N PRO A 180 -9.25 8.52 6.96
CA PRO A 180 -9.51 9.03 5.62
C PRO A 180 -9.07 7.99 4.57
N VAL A 181 -9.84 7.93 3.46
CA VAL A 181 -9.63 6.99 2.37
C VAL A 181 -9.37 7.72 1.07
N SER A 182 -8.19 7.47 0.48
CA SER A 182 -7.86 7.95 -0.86
C SER A 182 -8.08 6.85 -1.88
N VAL A 183 -8.92 7.12 -2.88
CA VAL A 183 -9.23 6.20 -3.97
C VAL A 183 -8.28 6.47 -5.13
N LEU A 184 -7.47 5.46 -5.47
CA LEU A 184 -6.51 5.52 -6.56
C LEU A 184 -7.07 4.80 -7.79
N VAL A 185 -7.21 5.50 -8.91
CA VAL A 185 -7.54 4.84 -10.18
C VAL A 185 -6.28 4.16 -10.72
N ASN A 186 -6.30 2.84 -10.78
CA ASN A 186 -5.18 1.99 -11.16
C ASN A 186 -5.47 1.24 -12.47
N ARG A 187 -4.42 0.91 -13.22
CA ARG A 187 -4.49 0.25 -14.54
C ARG A 187 -5.31 1.04 -15.56
N LEU A 188 -5.23 2.36 -15.48
CA LEU A 188 -5.88 3.25 -16.44
C LEU A 188 -5.23 3.06 -17.82
N ASP A 189 -6.05 2.76 -18.83
CA ASP A 189 -5.60 2.60 -20.21
C ASP A 189 -5.30 3.97 -20.87
N GLU A 190 -4.77 3.95 -22.09
CA GLU A 190 -4.37 5.17 -22.82
C GLU A 190 -5.51 5.79 -23.65
N THR A 191 -6.73 5.26 -23.57
CA THR A 191 -7.86 5.67 -24.41
C THR A 191 -8.52 6.97 -23.93
N ALA A 192 -9.34 7.59 -24.78
CA ALA A 192 -10.15 8.76 -24.39
C ALA A 192 -11.20 8.39 -23.32
N ASP A 193 -11.72 7.16 -23.35
CA ASP A 193 -12.70 6.63 -22.40
C ASP A 193 -12.15 6.62 -20.97
N ALA A 194 -10.84 6.38 -20.82
CA ALA A 194 -10.12 6.42 -19.56
C ALA A 194 -10.30 7.74 -18.78
N ARG A 195 -10.27 8.88 -19.48
CA ARG A 195 -10.45 10.21 -18.86
C ARG A 195 -11.89 10.45 -18.42
N GLY A 196 -12.86 10.01 -19.23
CA GLY A 196 -14.27 10.07 -18.86
C GLY A 196 -14.57 9.26 -17.60
N ILE A 197 -13.99 8.06 -17.48
CA ILE A 197 -14.19 7.18 -16.33
C ILE A 197 -13.62 7.78 -15.05
N HIS A 198 -12.40 8.34 -15.07
CA HIS A 198 -11.82 9.01 -13.90
C HIS A 198 -12.70 10.17 -13.42
N GLN A 199 -13.19 11.01 -14.34
CA GLN A 199 -14.09 12.11 -14.01
C GLN A 199 -15.42 11.62 -13.41
N THR A 200 -16.03 10.60 -14.01
CA THR A 200 -17.27 10.01 -13.47
C THR A 200 -17.07 9.40 -12.08
N LEU A 201 -15.92 8.77 -11.83
CA LEU A 201 -15.57 8.28 -10.49
C LEU A 201 -15.45 9.45 -9.51
N ALA A 202 -14.71 10.50 -9.86
CA ALA A 202 -14.56 11.68 -9.01
C ALA A 202 -15.92 12.31 -8.65
N GLU A 203 -16.82 12.44 -9.64
CA GLU A 203 -18.18 12.97 -9.43
C GLU A 203 -19.04 12.07 -8.53
N MET A 204 -18.95 10.74 -8.68
CA MET A 204 -19.67 9.78 -7.85
C MET A 204 -19.31 9.90 -6.37
N PHE A 205 -18.03 10.12 -6.06
CA PHE A 205 -17.54 10.19 -4.68
C PHE A 205 -17.59 11.60 -4.10
N ALA A 206 -17.57 12.66 -4.92
CA ALA A 206 -17.72 14.04 -4.46
C ALA A 206 -19.07 14.31 -3.78
N ALA A 207 -20.09 13.49 -4.05
CA ALA A 207 -21.48 13.76 -3.69
C ALA A 207 -21.99 13.07 -2.41
N GLY A 208 -21.26 12.13 -1.78
CA GLY A 208 -21.95 11.23 -0.83
C GLY A 208 -21.17 10.55 0.29
N GLU A 209 -19.85 10.55 0.33
CA GLU A 209 -19.10 9.80 1.35
C GLU A 209 -18.10 10.68 2.10
N GLN A 210 -18.41 10.99 3.36
CA GLN A 210 -17.48 11.71 4.23
C GLN A 210 -16.21 10.89 4.43
N GLY A 211 -15.04 11.52 4.36
CA GLY A 211 -13.76 10.85 4.56
C GLY A 211 -13.24 10.04 3.37
N VAL A 212 -13.95 9.98 2.23
CA VAL A 212 -13.47 9.30 1.01
C VAL A 212 -13.21 10.34 -0.09
N SER A 213 -12.02 10.31 -0.70
CA SER A 213 -11.64 11.22 -1.79
C SER A 213 -10.97 10.48 -2.94
N VAL A 214 -11.33 10.81 -4.19
CA VAL A 214 -10.64 10.29 -5.37
C VAL A 214 -9.39 11.11 -5.66
N MET A 215 -8.27 10.42 -5.86
CA MET A 215 -7.00 11.05 -6.18
C MET A 215 -6.99 11.59 -7.62
N GLN A 216 -6.30 12.71 -7.83
CA GLN A 216 -5.95 13.22 -9.16
C GLN A 216 -4.88 12.34 -9.81
N SER A 217 -3.94 11.83 -9.01
CA SER A 217 -2.95 10.85 -9.43
C SER A 217 -3.62 9.56 -9.88
N THR A 218 -3.12 9.00 -10.96
CA THR A 218 -3.57 7.72 -11.52
C THR A 218 -2.38 6.86 -11.89
N ILE A 219 -2.54 5.55 -11.78
CA ILE A 219 -1.55 4.58 -12.27
C ILE A 219 -2.05 4.00 -13.59
N ARG A 220 -1.23 4.13 -14.63
CA ARG A 220 -1.48 3.60 -15.97
C ARG A 220 -1.12 2.12 -16.05
N ALA A 221 -1.84 1.39 -16.90
CA ALA A 221 -1.46 0.02 -17.21
C ALA A 221 -0.07 0.00 -17.87
N GLY A 222 0.89 -0.70 -17.28
CA GLY A 222 2.26 -0.74 -17.77
C GLY A 222 2.95 -2.07 -17.50
N VAL A 223 3.70 -2.57 -18.49
CA VAL A 223 4.53 -3.78 -18.34
C VAL A 223 5.64 -3.60 -17.31
N ALA A 224 6.09 -2.34 -17.12
CA ALA A 224 7.16 -1.99 -16.19
C ALA A 224 6.88 -2.44 -14.76
N PHE A 225 5.65 -2.29 -14.26
CA PHE A 225 5.30 -2.75 -12.90
C PHE A 225 5.46 -4.26 -12.71
N ARG A 226 5.13 -5.06 -13.74
CA ARG A 226 5.30 -6.51 -13.70
C ARG A 226 6.78 -6.88 -13.79
N GLN A 227 7.53 -6.23 -14.66
CA GLN A 227 8.96 -6.48 -14.82
C GLN A 227 9.76 -6.08 -13.58
N ALA A 228 9.41 -4.94 -12.95
CA ALA A 228 9.98 -4.49 -11.69
C ALA A 228 9.71 -5.50 -10.56
N ALA A 229 8.48 -6.00 -10.46
CA ALA A 229 8.13 -7.07 -9.52
C ALA A 229 8.95 -8.34 -9.76
N SER A 230 9.10 -8.79 -11.01
CA SER A 230 9.93 -9.96 -11.35
C SER A 230 11.41 -9.75 -11.06
N ALA A 231 11.89 -8.52 -11.08
CA ALA A 231 13.26 -8.16 -10.74
C ALA A 231 13.46 -7.94 -9.22
N GLY A 232 12.39 -7.92 -8.43
CA GLY A 232 12.46 -7.59 -7.01
C GLY A 232 12.88 -6.14 -6.73
N LEU A 233 12.47 -5.22 -7.61
CA LEU A 233 12.83 -3.80 -7.55
C LEU A 233 11.57 -2.92 -7.55
N PRO A 234 11.62 -1.73 -6.95
CA PRO A 234 10.55 -0.77 -7.11
C PRO A 234 10.59 -0.19 -8.53
N VAL A 235 9.43 0.11 -9.09
CA VAL A 235 9.25 0.53 -10.48
C VAL A 235 9.93 1.85 -10.77
N HIS A 236 10.16 2.72 -9.78
CA HIS A 236 10.84 3.99 -10.02
C HIS A 236 12.33 3.80 -10.33
N GLN A 237 12.94 2.70 -9.89
CA GLN A 237 14.28 2.28 -10.32
C GLN A 237 14.25 1.60 -11.69
N PHE A 238 13.17 0.85 -12.00
CA PHE A 238 13.04 0.11 -13.24
C PHE A 238 12.69 0.99 -14.46
N GLU A 239 11.77 1.94 -14.29
CA GLU A 239 11.37 2.91 -15.32
C GLU A 239 11.45 4.36 -14.76
N PRO A 240 12.68 4.88 -14.56
CA PRO A 240 12.91 6.22 -14.03
C PRO A 240 12.58 7.32 -15.03
N ARG A 241 12.55 7.00 -16.33
CA ARG A 241 12.28 7.93 -17.42
C ARG A 241 11.24 7.32 -18.35
N ARG A 242 10.43 8.20 -18.95
CA ARG A 242 9.39 7.79 -19.89
C ARG A 242 10.03 7.14 -21.15
N PRO A 243 9.64 5.91 -21.52
CA PRO A 243 10.12 5.28 -22.75
C PRO A 243 9.75 6.08 -24.01
N ALA A 244 10.61 6.03 -25.03
CA ALA A 244 10.38 6.72 -26.30
C ALA A 244 9.05 6.27 -26.95
N GLY A 245 8.27 7.24 -27.45
CA GLY A 245 6.98 6.98 -28.11
C GLY A 245 5.80 6.73 -27.18
N ARG A 246 5.99 6.63 -25.85
CA ARG A 246 4.87 6.47 -24.90
C ARG A 246 4.21 7.82 -24.59
N LYS A 247 2.88 7.84 -24.55
CA LYS A 247 2.09 9.03 -24.15
C LYS A 247 2.03 9.20 -22.64
N SER A 248 1.83 8.11 -21.90
CA SER A 248 1.79 8.11 -20.44
C SER A 248 3.10 8.58 -19.79
N PRO A 249 3.05 9.24 -18.62
CA PRO A 249 4.24 9.55 -17.82
C PRO A 249 5.06 8.31 -17.46
N ALA A 250 6.31 8.48 -17.04
CA ALA A 250 7.09 7.35 -16.53
C ALA A 250 6.40 6.72 -15.32
N ALA A 251 6.57 5.41 -15.10
CA ALA A 251 6.04 4.77 -13.90
C ALA A 251 6.59 5.42 -12.62
N ALA A 252 7.86 5.84 -12.62
CA ALA A 252 8.45 6.62 -11.53
C ALA A 252 7.66 7.88 -11.20
N ASP A 253 7.31 8.68 -12.20
CA ASP A 253 6.58 9.94 -12.02
C ASP A 253 5.18 9.70 -11.44
N GLN A 254 4.52 8.63 -11.87
CA GLN A 254 3.20 8.25 -11.41
C GLN A 254 3.19 7.82 -9.93
N VAL A 255 4.16 7.01 -9.50
CA VAL A 255 4.28 6.58 -8.09
C VAL A 255 4.69 7.76 -7.18
N LYS A 256 5.57 8.64 -7.65
CA LYS A 256 5.94 9.87 -6.92
C LYS A 256 4.74 10.80 -6.73
N ALA A 257 3.99 11.08 -7.80
CA ALA A 257 2.79 11.92 -7.72
C ALA A 257 1.75 11.33 -6.74
N MET A 258 1.50 10.02 -6.83
CA MET A 258 0.64 9.30 -5.89
C MET A 258 1.12 9.43 -4.45
N ALA A 259 2.42 9.23 -4.17
CA ALA A 259 2.97 9.34 -2.83
C ALA A 259 2.78 10.76 -2.26
N CYS A 260 3.12 11.80 -3.02
CA CYS A 260 3.01 13.19 -2.58
C CYS A 260 1.56 13.66 -2.40
N GLU A 261 0.63 13.16 -3.22
CA GLU A 261 -0.79 13.43 -3.03
C GLU A 261 -1.37 12.70 -1.81
N LEU A 262 -0.96 11.44 -1.59
CA LEU A 262 -1.38 10.67 -0.42
C LEU A 262 -0.88 11.30 0.88
N ASN A 263 0.36 11.79 0.89
CA ASN A 263 0.93 12.52 2.00
C ASN A 263 1.94 13.58 1.52
N PRO A 264 1.54 14.88 1.56
CA PRO A 264 2.39 15.99 1.13
C PRO A 264 3.72 16.11 1.88
N GLU A 265 3.82 15.59 3.11
CA GLU A 265 5.06 15.62 3.90
C GLU A 265 6.18 14.75 3.29
N TRP A 266 5.86 13.84 2.36
CA TRP A 266 6.87 13.02 1.67
C TRP A 266 7.53 13.74 0.49
N GLN A 267 6.95 14.82 -0.02
CA GLN A 267 7.47 15.55 -1.20
C GLN A 267 8.94 15.98 -1.03
N PRO A 268 9.37 16.62 0.08
CA PRO A 268 10.76 17.06 0.24
C PRO A 268 11.76 15.90 0.25
N LEU A 269 11.36 14.74 0.80
CA LEU A 269 12.20 13.54 0.84
C LEU A 269 12.37 12.95 -0.57
N ILE A 270 11.28 12.86 -1.32
CA ILE A 270 11.27 12.36 -2.69
C ILE A 270 12.09 13.29 -3.61
N ASP A 271 12.01 14.60 -3.43
CA ASP A 271 12.79 15.56 -4.20
C ASP A 271 14.29 15.46 -3.91
N ALA A 272 14.67 15.30 -2.64
CA ALA A 272 16.06 15.12 -2.23
C ALA A 272 16.70 13.84 -2.79
N MET A 273 15.91 12.75 -2.88
CA MET A 273 16.33 11.50 -3.52
C MET A 273 16.75 11.73 -4.98
N VAL A 274 15.94 12.47 -5.75
CA VAL A 274 16.20 12.74 -7.18
C VAL A 274 17.47 13.57 -7.39
N CYS A 275 17.74 14.54 -6.53
CA CYS A 275 18.97 15.34 -6.59
C CYS A 275 20.24 14.49 -6.39
N THR A 276 20.19 13.51 -5.49
CA THR A 276 21.33 12.62 -5.19
C THR A 276 21.66 11.70 -6.37
N THR A 277 20.63 11.17 -7.04
CA THR A 277 20.81 10.32 -8.24
C THR A 277 21.37 11.11 -9.43
N ALA A 278 20.97 12.38 -9.59
CA ALA A 278 21.46 13.25 -10.65
C ALA A 278 22.96 13.60 -10.48
N MET A 279 23.43 13.78 -9.24
CA MET A 279 24.85 14.04 -8.97
C MET A 279 25.75 12.81 -9.18
N GLN A 280 25.24 11.60 -8.90
CA GLN A 280 26.00 10.37 -9.16
C GLN A 280 26.04 9.99 -10.64
N GLY A 281 24.99 10.31 -11.41
CA GLY A 281 24.94 10.06 -12.86
C GLY A 281 25.74 11.06 -13.70
N GLY A 282 26.12 12.22 -13.15
CA GLY A 282 26.91 13.24 -13.84
C GLY A 282 28.43 13.04 -13.80
N CYS A 283 28.92 12.01 -13.11
CA CYS A 283 30.36 11.79 -12.90
C CYS A 283 30.97 10.72 -13.83
N HIS A 284 30.24 10.23 -14.84
CA HIS A 284 30.71 9.15 -15.72
C HIS A 284 30.78 9.48 -17.23
N ASP A 285 30.50 10.72 -17.65
CA ASP A 285 30.56 11.10 -19.09
C ASP A 285 31.76 11.99 -19.48
N GLU A 286 32.79 12.09 -18.64
CA GLU A 286 34.08 12.66 -19.05
C GLU A 286 35.25 11.88 -18.41
N CYS A 287 35.67 10.77 -19.03
CA CYS A 287 37.07 10.33 -19.07
C CYS A 287 37.24 9.12 -20.02
N HIS A 288 37.93 9.39 -21.13
CA HIS A 288 38.54 8.49 -22.13
C HIS A 288 37.68 7.90 -23.25
#